data_AF-A0A0K2ZK03-F1
#
_entry.id   AF-A0A0K2ZK03-F1
#
_cell.length_a   1.000
_cell.length_b   1.000
_cell.length_c   1.000
_cell.angle_alpha   90.00
_cell.angle_beta   90.00
_cell.angle_gamma   90.00
#
_symmetry.space_group_name_H-M   'P 1'
#
loop_
_entity.id
_entity.type
_entity.pdbx_description
1 polymer ?
#
loop_
_entity_poly.entity_id
_entity_poly.type
_entity_poly.pdbx_seq_one_letter_code
_entity_poly.pdbx_strand_id
1 'polypeptide(L)' 'MDARHKEIERMTTQEASQRPGQKLVFRAFITLKNGKRLYAAAIGKKAFPIWVPDK' A
#
# COMPACT_ATOMS: atom_id res chain seq x y z
N MET A 1 19.19 -32.13 -3.08
CA MET A 1 19.11 -30.67 -3.37
C MET A 1 17.85 -30.48 -4.21
N ASP A 2 16.71 -30.47 -3.53
CA ASP A 2 15.43 -30.85 -4.10
C ASP A 2 14.59 -29.64 -4.50
N ALA A 3 14.03 -29.72 -5.71
CA ALA A 3 13.21 -28.69 -6.36
C ALA A 3 12.00 -28.19 -5.54
N ARG A 4 11.63 -28.90 -4.47
CA ARG A 4 10.55 -28.52 -3.53
C ARG A 4 10.83 -27.27 -2.71
N HIS A 5 12.09 -26.92 -2.48
CA HIS A 5 12.41 -25.70 -1.73
C HIS A 5 12.19 -24.40 -2.53
N LYS A 6 12.12 -24.49 -3.88
CA LYS A 6 12.00 -23.31 -4.75
C LYS A 6 10.57 -22.85 -5.00
N GLU A 7 9.58 -23.64 -4.55
CA GLU A 7 8.16 -23.37 -4.74
C GLU A 7 7.54 -22.65 -3.52
N ILE A 8 8.06 -22.92 -2.32
CA ILE A 8 7.60 -22.30 -1.06
C ILE A 8 7.96 -20.81 -1.01
N GLU A 9 9.09 -20.39 -1.58
CA GLU A 9 9.49 -18.96 -1.62
C GLU A 9 8.67 -18.12 -2.61
N ARG A 10 8.03 -18.72 -3.62
CA ARG A 10 7.22 -17.96 -4.60
C ARG A 10 5.81 -17.65 -4.10
N MET A 11 5.32 -18.35 -3.08
CA MET A 11 3.93 -18.23 -2.61
C MET A 11 3.71 -17.16 -1.54
N THR A 12 4.74 -16.48 -1.03
CA THR A 12 4.59 -15.58 0.14
C THR A 12 4.71 -14.09 -0.16
N THR A 13 4.83 -13.69 -1.44
CA THR A 13 5.01 -12.26 -1.81
C THR A 13 3.77 -11.61 -2.46
N GLN A 14 2.69 -12.35 -2.72
CA GLN A 14 1.48 -11.82 -3.40
C GLN A 14 0.21 -11.85 -2.54
N GLU A 15 0.34 -11.66 -1.24
CA GLU A 15 -0.79 -11.38 -0.32
C GLU A 15 -0.82 -9.88 0.05
N ALA A 16 -0.32 -9.00 -0.83
CA ALA A 16 -0.47 -7.57 -0.66
C ALA A 16 -1.90 -7.15 -1.01
N SER A 17 -2.86 -7.56 -0.17
CA SER A 17 -4.22 -7.00 -0.09
C SER A 17 -4.95 -6.91 -1.45
N GLN A 18 -5.49 -8.05 -1.88
CA GLN A 18 -6.34 -8.12 -3.07
C GLN A 18 -7.64 -7.34 -2.79
N ARG A 19 -7.64 -6.04 -3.10
CA ARG A 19 -8.87 -5.26 -3.33
C ARG A 19 -9.09 -5.21 -4.83
N PRO A 20 -9.91 -6.11 -5.41
CA PRO A 20 -10.13 -6.14 -6.85
C PRO A 20 -10.59 -4.77 -7.35
N GLY A 21 -9.97 -4.27 -8.43
CA GLY A 21 -10.27 -2.95 -9.00
C GLY A 21 -9.78 -1.76 -8.18
N GLN A 22 -8.92 -1.96 -7.17
CA GLN A 22 -8.25 -0.88 -6.45
C GLN A 22 -6.74 -1.08 -6.42
N LYS A 23 -5.99 0.03 -6.49
CA LYS A 23 -4.55 0.06 -6.27
C LYS A 23 -4.20 0.84 -5.03
N LEU A 24 -3.16 0.38 -4.34
CA LEU A 24 -2.58 1.08 -3.21
C LEU A 24 -1.65 2.19 -3.72
N VAL A 25 -1.88 3.42 -3.29
CA VAL A 25 -1.01 4.57 -3.55
C VAL A 25 -0.54 5.19 -2.24
N PHE A 26 0.68 5.72 -2.26
CA PHE A 26 1.27 6.40 -1.11
C PHE A 26 1.30 7.90 -1.38
N ARG A 27 0.63 8.68 -0.53
CA ARG A 27 0.52 10.15 -0.68
C ARG A 27 1.24 10.86 0.46
N ALA A 28 1.95 11.95 0.14
CA ALA A 28 2.66 12.75 1.14
C ALA A 28 1.73 13.55 2.06
N PHE A 29 0.50 13.82 1.63
CA PHE A 29 -0.53 14.49 2.44
C PHE A 29 -1.91 13.91 2.17
N ILE A 30 -2.82 14.13 3.13
CA ILE A 30 -4.27 13.95 2.97
C ILE A 30 -4.99 15.27 3.20
N THR A 31 -6.14 15.46 2.56
CA THR A 31 -7.03 16.59 2.82
C THR A 31 -8.01 16.19 3.92
N LEU A 32 -8.03 16.96 5.01
CA LEU A 32 -8.97 16.78 6.11
C LEU A 32 -10.36 17.31 5.72
N LYS A 33 -11.40 16.91 6.46
CA LYS A 33 -12.79 17.35 6.21
C LYS A 33 -12.96 18.88 6.23
N ASN A 34 -12.10 19.60 6.94
CA ASN A 34 -12.07 21.07 7.00
C ASN A 34 -11.32 21.72 5.81
N GLY A 35 -10.91 20.95 4.80
CA GLY A 35 -10.17 21.43 3.64
C GLY A 35 -8.68 21.64 3.86
N LYS A 36 -8.17 21.54 5.09
CA LYS A 36 -6.73 21.68 5.37
C LYS A 36 -5.98 20.43 4.95
N ARG A 37 -4.71 20.59 4.56
CA ARG A 37 -3.80 19.47 4.27
C ARG A 37 -3.05 19.05 5.53
N LEU A 38 -3.07 17.76 5.82
CA LEU A 38 -2.19 17.14 6.82
C LEU A 38 -1.07 16.39 6.10
N TYR A 39 0.17 16.84 6.30
CA TYR A 39 1.36 16.23 5.75
C TYR A 39 1.83 15.06 6.63
N ALA A 40 2.25 13.96 6.01
CA ALA A 40 2.71 12.77 6.73
C ALA A 40 3.90 13.07 7.65
N ALA A 41 4.83 13.91 7.16
CA ALA A 41 6.00 14.33 7.92
C ALA A 41 5.64 15.06 9.22
N ALA A 42 4.51 15.80 9.25
CA ALA A 42 4.05 16.50 10.45
C ALA A 42 3.65 15.57 11.60
N ILE A 43 3.40 14.28 11.30
CA ILE A 43 3.05 13.24 12.28
C ILE A 43 4.08 12.11 12.32
N GLY A 44 5.31 12.38 11.85
CA GLY A 44 6.41 11.40 11.88
C GLY A 44 6.25 10.24 10.89
N LYS A 45 5.38 10.36 9.89
CA LYS A 45 5.15 9.32 8.87
C LYS A 45 5.82 9.71 7.55
N LYS A 46 6.15 8.70 6.74
CA LYS A 46 6.69 8.89 5.38
C LYS A 46 5.58 9.18 4.36
N ALA A 47 4.45 8.49 4.46
CA ALA A 47 3.30 8.66 3.56
C ALA A 47 2.01 8.10 4.17
N PHE A 48 0.87 8.45 3.57
CA PHE A 48 -0.43 7.84 3.81
C PHE A 48 -0.72 6.76 2.76
N PRO A 49 -1.00 5.51 3.18
CA PRO A 49 -1.48 4.46 2.28
C PRO A 49 -2.97 4.69 1.94
N ILE A 50 -3.29 4.82 0.65
CA ILE A 50 -4.65 5.09 0.17
C ILE A 50 -5.00 4.11 -0.94
N TRP A 51 -6.16 3.47 -0.82
CA TRP A 51 -6.73 2.65 -1.89
C TRP A 51 -7.51 3.54 -2.84
N VAL A 52 -7.14 3.54 -4.11
CA VAL A 52 -7.84 4.27 -5.17
C VAL A 52 -8.33 3.30 -6.24
N PRO A 53 -9.45 3.58 -6.92
CA PRO A 53 -9.87 2.77 -8.06
C PRO A 53 -8.74 2.63 -9.08
N ASP A 54 -8.50 1.42 -9.55
CA ASP A 54 -7.63 1.17 -10.69
C ASP A 54 -8.45 1.48 -11.96
N LYS A 55 -7.99 2.45 -12.74
CA LYS A 55 -8.70 2.98 -13.91
C LYS A 55 -8.33 2.20 -15.16
#